data_AF-A0A3D4BLV2-F1
#
_entry.id   AF-A0A3D4BLV2-F1
#
_cell.length_a   1.000
_cell.length_b   1.000
_cell.length_c   1.000
_cell.angle_alpha   90.00
_cell.angle_beta   90.00
_cell.angle_gamma   90.00
#
_symmetry.space_group_name_H-M   'P 1'
#
loop_
_entity.id
_entity.type
_entity.pdbx_description
1 polymer ?
#
loop_
_entity_poly.entity_id
_entity_poly.type
_entity_poly.pdbx_seq_one_letter_code
_entity_poly.pdbx_strand_id
1 'polypeptide(L)'
;MTNTDTNHKEATTIASIADIQNGIDYHNTIALHLVNAAKFHQEAAIHHQNGNHDRAAQSTIKAHGKILMALESQKENFKLHALLS
;
A
#
# COMPACT_ATOMS: atom_id res chain seq x y z
N MET A 1 12.84 -34.58 -43.57
CA MET A 1 12.99 -33.12 -43.33
C MET A 1 12.71 -32.88 -41.86
N THR A 2 13.75 -32.87 -41.05
CA THR A 2 13.70 -32.38 -39.66
C THR A 2 13.96 -30.88 -39.70
N ASN A 3 13.22 -30.12 -38.88
CA ASN A 3 13.67 -28.94 -38.11
C ASN A 3 12.40 -28.29 -37.55
N THR A 4 11.95 -28.74 -36.38
CA THR A 4 12.33 -28.24 -35.04
C THR A 4 11.65 -26.94 -34.70
N ASP A 5 10.68 -27.08 -33.79
CA ASP A 5 10.12 -26.07 -32.92
C ASP A 5 11.17 -25.06 -32.45
N THR A 6 10.86 -23.78 -32.65
CA THR A 6 11.37 -22.72 -31.77
C THR A 6 10.23 -21.77 -31.49
N ASN A 7 9.34 -22.23 -30.62
CA ASN A 7 8.44 -21.38 -29.87
C ASN A 7 9.30 -20.62 -28.85
N HIS A 8 9.90 -19.51 -29.27
CA HIS A 8 10.59 -18.61 -28.36
C HIS A 8 9.52 -17.82 -27.61
N LYS A 9 8.89 -18.48 -26.63
CA LYS A 9 8.26 -17.78 -25.52
C LYS A 9 9.40 -17.09 -24.79
N GLU A 10 9.59 -15.82 -25.13
CA GLU A 10 10.22 -14.85 -24.24
C GLU A 10 9.58 -15.07 -22.86
N ALA A 11 10.41 -15.48 -21.90
CA ALA A 11 10.02 -15.69 -20.52
C ALA A 11 9.81 -14.32 -19.87
N THR A 12 8.76 -13.62 -20.29
CA THR A 12 8.12 -12.61 -19.45
C THR A 12 7.40 -13.41 -18.38
N THR A 13 7.84 -13.30 -17.13
CA THR A 13 7.12 -13.84 -15.97
C THR A 13 5.68 -13.34 -16.04
N ILE A 14 4.75 -14.14 -16.53
CA ILE A 14 3.34 -13.76 -16.62
C ILE A 14 2.82 -13.84 -15.18
N ALA A 15 2.84 -12.70 -14.47
CA ALA A 15 2.13 -12.55 -13.22
C ALA A 15 0.70 -13.07 -13.40
N SER A 16 0.23 -13.94 -12.50
CA SER A 16 -1.12 -14.45 -12.64
C SER A 16 -2.12 -13.30 -12.48
N ILE A 17 -3.33 -13.45 -13.03
CA ILE A 17 -4.41 -12.48 -12.81
C ILE A 17 -4.65 -12.24 -11.31
N ALA A 18 -4.48 -13.28 -10.48
CA ALA A 18 -4.57 -13.18 -9.04
C ALA A 18 -3.47 -12.31 -8.44
N ASP A 19 -2.23 -12.40 -8.92
CA ASP A 19 -1.12 -11.58 -8.46
C ASP A 19 -1.34 -10.09 -8.80
N ILE A 20 -1.83 -9.81 -10.01
CA ILE A 20 -2.17 -8.45 -10.43
C ILE A 20 -3.29 -7.88 -9.53
N GLN A 21 -4.32 -8.68 -9.25
CA GLN A 21 -5.42 -8.25 -8.39
C GLN A 21 -4.93 -7.97 -6.96
N ASN A 22 -4.07 -8.83 -6.41
CA ASN A 22 -3.46 -8.62 -5.10
C ASN A 22 -2.67 -7.29 -5.05
N GLY A 23 -1.90 -6.98 -6.09
CA GLY A 23 -1.17 -5.72 -6.19
C GLY A 23 -2.10 -4.51 -6.18
N ILE A 24 -3.20 -4.56 -6.95
CA ILE A 24 -4.23 -3.52 -6.96
C ILE A 24 -4.83 -3.34 -5.55
N ASP A 25 -5.17 -4.44 -4.89
CA ASP A 25 -5.78 -4.41 -3.55
C ASP A 25 -4.82 -3.83 -2.50
N TYR A 26 -3.52 -4.14 -2.58
CA TYR A 26 -2.52 -3.50 -1.74
C TYR A 26 -2.44 -2.00 -1.99
N HIS A 27 -2.36 -1.56 -3.25
CA HIS A 27 -2.34 -0.13 -3.57
C HIS A 27 -3.55 0.63 -3.04
N ASN A 28 -4.75 0.07 -3.22
CA ASN A 28 -5.99 0.64 -2.70
C ASN A 28 -5.97 0.73 -1.16
N THR A 29 -5.50 -0.32 -0.49
CA THR A 29 -5.40 -0.37 0.97
C THR A 29 -4.40 0.65 1.51
N ILE A 30 -3.22 0.77 0.88
CA ILE A 30 -2.21 1.77 1.22
C ILE A 30 -2.79 3.18 1.08
N ALA A 31 -3.44 3.48 -0.05
CA ALA A 31 -4.05 4.77 -0.29
C ALA A 31 -5.13 5.11 0.75
N LEU A 32 -6.00 4.15 1.09
CA LEU A 32 -7.03 4.33 2.11
C LEU A 32 -6.43 4.68 3.48
N HIS A 33 -5.39 3.97 3.90
CA HIS A 33 -4.73 4.24 5.17
C HIS A 33 -4.05 5.61 5.19
N LEU A 34 -3.37 6.00 4.12
CA LEU A 34 -2.73 7.32 4.01
C LEU A 34 -3.74 8.47 4.01
N VAL A 35 -4.88 8.33 3.31
CA VAL A 35 -5.96 9.32 3.34
C VAL A 35 -6.51 9.48 4.77
N ASN A 36 -6.70 8.38 5.49
CA ASN A 36 -7.16 8.45 6.87
C ASN A 36 -6.11 9.06 7.82
N ALA A 37 -4.82 8.76 7.62
CA ALA A 37 -3.74 9.40 8.37
C ALA A 37 -3.74 10.92 8.16
N ALA A 38 -3.86 11.37 6.91
CA ALA A 38 -3.93 12.79 6.58
C ALA A 38 -5.12 13.48 7.27
N LYS A 39 -6.31 12.86 7.26
CA LYS A 39 -7.49 13.38 7.98
C LYS A 39 -7.23 13.52 9.48
N PHE A 40 -6.64 12.52 10.12
CA PHE A 40 -6.35 12.58 11.55
C PHE A 40 -5.27 13.62 11.90
N HIS A 41 -4.27 13.83 11.04
CA HIS A 41 -3.33 14.94 11.22
C HIS A 41 -4.01 16.31 11.10
N GLN A 42 -4.97 16.47 10.17
CA GLN A 42 -5.76 17.70 10.07
C GLN A 42 -6.62 17.92 11.33
N GLU A 43 -7.28 16.88 11.85
CA GLU A 43 -8.01 16.95 13.11
C GLU A 43 -7.09 17.33 14.28
N ALA A 44 -5.90 16.76 14.37
CA ALA A 44 -4.92 17.09 15.39
C ALA A 44 -4.52 18.58 15.33
N ALA A 45 -4.28 19.11 14.13
CA ALA A 45 -3.98 20.53 13.92
C ALA A 45 -5.14 21.43 14.39
N ILE A 46 -6.38 21.08 14.04
CA ILE A 46 -7.58 21.81 14.48
C ILE A 46 -7.70 21.76 16.01
N HIS A 47 -7.45 20.62 16.64
CA HIS A 47 -7.48 20.50 18.10
C HIS A 47 -6.38 21.31 18.77
N HIS A 48 -5.16 21.37 18.21
CA HIS A 48 -4.11 22.25 18.69
C HIS A 48 -4.49 23.72 18.61
N GLN A 49 -5.06 24.16 17.48
CA GLN A 49 -5.53 25.54 17.29
C GLN A 49 -6.59 25.94 18.32
N ASN A 50 -7.43 24.99 18.72
CA ASN A 50 -8.49 25.20 19.70
C ASN A 50 -8.05 24.99 21.16
N GLY A 51 -6.75 24.75 21.43
CA GLY A 51 -6.23 24.49 22.78
C GLY A 51 -6.60 23.11 23.37
N ASN A 52 -7.19 22.22 22.57
CA ASN A 52 -7.63 20.89 23.00
C ASN A 52 -6.50 19.86 22.87
N HIS A 53 -5.45 20.00 23.69
CA HIS A 53 -4.22 19.21 23.54
C HIS A 53 -4.42 17.69 23.69
N ASP A 54 -5.29 17.24 24.58
CA ASP A 54 -5.57 15.80 24.75
C ASP A 54 -6.18 15.19 23.48
N ARG A 55 -7.12 15.91 22.85
CA ARG A 55 -7.75 15.46 21.60
C ARG A 55 -6.75 15.50 20.44
N ALA A 56 -5.86 16.50 20.41
CA ALA A 56 -4.81 16.58 19.42
C ALA A 56 -3.83 15.39 19.53
N ALA A 57 -3.45 15.01 20.75
CA ALA A 57 -2.62 13.84 21.01
C ALA A 57 -3.31 12.55 20.55
N GLN A 58 -4.60 12.38 20.86
CA GLN A 58 -5.38 11.22 20.41
C GLN A 58 -5.47 11.13 18.88
N SER A 59 -5.73 12.25 18.19
CA SER A 59 -5.76 12.26 16.72
C SER A 59 -4.38 11.98 16.12
N THR A 60 -3.30 12.47 16.73
CA THR A 60 -1.92 12.13 16.32
C THR A 60 -1.63 10.63 16.42
N ILE A 61 -2.04 10.01 17.53
CA ILE A 61 -1.89 8.55 17.73
C ILE A 61 -2.65 7.79 16.63
N LYS A 62 -3.89 8.18 16.33
CA LYS A 62 -4.68 7.56 15.25
C LYS A 62 -4.00 7.72 13.89
N ALA A 63 -3.45 8.90 13.60
CA ALA A 63 -2.75 9.16 12.35
C ALA A 63 -1.53 8.24 12.18
N HIS A 64 -0.67 8.16 13.20
CA HIS A 64 0.49 7.26 13.19
C HIS A 64 0.09 5.79 13.09
N GLY A 65 -0.99 5.38 13.76
CA GLY A 65 -1.52 4.02 13.62
C GLY A 65 -1.91 3.69 12.18
N LYS A 66 -2.51 4.64 11.44
CA LYS A 66 -2.81 4.46 10.01
C LYS A 66 -1.57 4.43 9.13
N ILE A 67 -0.54 5.22 9.46
CA ILE A 67 0.76 5.15 8.76
C ILE A 67 1.39 3.76 8.92
N LEU A 68 1.38 3.21 10.14
CA LEU A 68 1.91 1.86 10.38
C LEU A 68 1.18 0.79 9.57
N MET A 69 -0.16 0.87 9.49
CA MET A 69 -0.94 -0.04 8.64
C MET A 69 -0.57 0.11 7.16
N ALA A 70 -0.41 1.34 6.66
CA ALA A 70 0.03 1.59 5.29
C ALA A 70 1.43 1.05 5.00
N LEU A 71 2.35 1.11 5.98
CA LEU A 71 3.70 0.55 5.85
C LEU A 71 3.69 -0.98 5.79
N GLU A 72 2.85 -1.64 6.59
CA GLU A 72 2.72 -3.09 6.51
C GLU A 72 2.16 -3.54 5.17
N SER A 73 1.12 -2.86 4.65
CA SER A 73 0.61 -3.14 3.30
C SER A 73 1.64 -2.88 2.21
N GLN A 74 2.46 -1.82 2.34
CA GLN A 74 3.57 -1.57 1.42
C GLN A 74 4.57 -2.71 1.43
N LYS A 75 4.96 -3.20 2.62
CA LYS A 75 5.90 -4.31 2.76
C LYS A 75 5.40 -5.57 2.06
N GLU A 76 4.12 -5.91 2.19
CA GLU A 76 3.55 -7.06 1.47
C GLU A 76 3.50 -6.81 -0.04
N ASN A 77 3.17 -5.59 -0.48
CA ASN A 77 3.22 -5.22 -1.89
C ASN A 77 4.65 -5.34 -2.47
N PHE A 78 5.67 -4.92 -1.72
CA PHE A 78 7.07 -5.06 -2.14
C PHE A 78 7.48 -6.52 -2.31
N LYS A 79 7.07 -7.41 -1.40
CA LYS A 79 7.34 -8.84 -1.54
C LYS A 79 6.67 -9.41 -2.79
N LEU A 80 5.43 -9.03 -3.06
CA LEU A 80 4.72 -9.43 -4.27
C LEU A 80 5.48 -8.98 -5.53
N HIS A 81 5.89 -7.71 -5.59
CA HIS A 81 6.69 -7.22 -6.70
C HIS A 81 8.05 -7.91 -6.84
N ALA A 82 8.75 -8.18 -5.74
CA ALA A 82 10.04 -8.88 -5.75
C ALA A 82 9.93 -10.36 -6.20
N LEU A 83 8.76 -10.99 -6.03
CA LEU A 83 8.48 -12.34 -6.54
C LEU A 83 8.13 -12.35 -8.04
N LEU A 84 7.67 -11.22 -8.57
CA LEU A 84 7.21 -11.07 -9.96
C LEU A 84 8.23 -10.37 -10.88
N SER A 85 9.24 -9.70 -10.30
CA SER A 85 10.36 -9.04 -11.00
C SER A 85 11.45 -10.03 -11.41
#